data_AF-A0A1G6XXJ2-F1
#
_entry.id   AF-A0A1G6XXJ2-F1
#
_cell.length_a   1.000
_cell.length_b   1.000
_cell.length_c   1.000
_cell.angle_alpha   90.00
_cell.angle_beta   90.00
_cell.angle_gamma   90.00
#
_symmetry.space_group_name_H-M   'P 1'
#
loop_
_entity.id
_entity.type
_entity.pdbx_description
1 polymer ?
#
loop_
_entity_poly.entity_id
_entity_poly.type
_entity_poly.pdbx_seq_one_letter_code
_entity_poly.pdbx_strand_id
1 'polypeptide(L)'
;MTESTDRLDSTKLNSVESASTNIADNKVPIAVSSTHQSIDSKTMNHTPKAMYVTSGNSITPKGKLDKMPKMVANGSRAFIWYLLAIMVLILDQWTKWLAQTKLAFNDPVPVIEPFLNWTLAYNYGAAFSFLANAGGWQKWFFSGLAFVMAIFLTVYLIKAPRAAKLLSMGLALMLGGAIGNLIDRLRIGKVVDFIHVHYADVWNYPLFNVADIGVCVGVALIIIDMIFLESKRNK
;
A
#
# COMPACT_ATOMS: atom_id res chain seq x y z
N MET A 1 59.76 35.65 7.58
CA MET A 1 60.47 34.99 8.70
C MET A 1 59.40 34.54 9.68
N THR A 2 59.01 33.29 9.80
CA THR A 2 59.73 32.02 9.58
C THR A 2 58.69 30.91 9.34
N GLU A 3 59.00 29.96 8.46
CA GLU A 3 58.28 28.70 8.26
C GLU A 3 58.38 27.77 9.49
N SER A 4 57.36 26.93 9.70
CA SER A 4 57.58 25.50 9.95
C SER A 4 56.31 24.69 9.72
N THR A 5 56.39 23.90 8.66
CA THR A 5 55.54 22.77 8.29
C THR A 5 55.64 21.65 9.32
N ASP A 6 54.54 20.92 9.57
CA ASP A 6 54.66 19.49 9.88
C ASP A 6 53.53 18.67 9.25
N ARG A 7 53.98 17.68 8.48
CA ARG A 7 53.21 16.69 7.73
C ARG A 7 53.35 15.34 8.44
N LEU A 8 52.20 14.68 8.62
CA LEU A 8 51.96 13.22 8.59
C LEU A 8 52.74 12.31 9.54
N ASP A 9 52.00 11.56 10.37
CA ASP A 9 52.37 10.18 10.68
C ASP A 9 51.20 9.22 10.36
N SER A 10 51.34 8.58 9.21
CA SER A 10 50.51 7.51 8.69
C SER A 10 51.15 6.16 9.04
N THR A 11 51.08 5.75 10.31
CA THR A 11 51.66 4.47 10.75
C THR A 11 50.72 3.73 11.70
N LYS A 12 49.56 3.27 11.19
CA LYS A 12 48.82 2.08 11.68
C LYS A 12 48.02 1.44 10.53
N LEU A 13 48.72 1.05 9.49
CA LEU A 13 48.26 0.11 8.46
C LEU A 13 49.41 -0.88 8.24
N ASN A 14 49.07 -2.17 8.22
CA ASN A 14 49.93 -3.35 7.96
C ASN A 14 50.37 -4.17 9.18
N SER A 15 49.47 -5.05 9.63
CA SER A 15 49.74 -6.41 10.14
C SER A 15 48.37 -6.98 10.50
N VAL A 16 47.78 -8.01 9.88
CA VAL A 16 48.31 -9.26 9.34
C VAL A 16 47.27 -9.77 8.34
N GLU A 17 47.70 -10.05 7.11
CA GLU A 17 46.98 -10.87 6.14
C GLU A 17 47.71 -12.22 6.04
N SER A 18 46.96 -13.25 5.65
CA SER A 18 47.36 -14.62 5.29
C SER A 18 47.33 -15.69 6.40
N ALA A 19 46.30 -16.54 6.35
CA ALA A 19 46.46 -17.99 6.21
C ALA A 19 45.11 -18.66 5.92
N SER A 20 45.00 -19.17 4.70
CA SER A 20 43.90 -19.99 4.17
C SER A 20 43.88 -21.41 4.75
N THR A 21 42.78 -22.11 4.43
CA THR A 21 42.58 -23.58 4.36
C THR A 21 42.16 -24.29 5.66
N ASN A 22 40.91 -24.74 5.74
CA ASN A 22 40.55 -26.12 5.37
C ASN A 22 39.03 -26.35 5.42
N ILE A 23 38.52 -26.90 4.31
CA ILE A 23 37.18 -27.45 4.11
C ILE A 23 37.19 -28.87 4.67
N ALA A 24 36.21 -29.22 5.51
CA ALA A 24 35.87 -30.61 5.79
C ALA A 24 34.37 -30.74 6.09
N ASP A 25 33.72 -31.44 5.17
CA ASP A 25 32.52 -32.27 5.27
C ASP A 25 31.88 -32.43 6.66
N ASN A 26 30.56 -32.18 6.73
CA ASN A 26 29.72 -33.12 7.48
C ASN A 26 28.35 -33.29 6.83
N LYS A 27 28.14 -34.49 6.28
CA LYS A 27 26.93 -34.95 5.61
C LYS A 27 25.84 -35.30 6.62
N VAL A 28 24.62 -34.94 6.27
CA VAL A 28 23.35 -35.43 6.82
C VAL A 28 23.23 -36.95 6.60
N PRO A 29 22.68 -37.72 7.55
CA PRO A 29 22.04 -38.99 7.25
C PRO A 29 20.51 -38.84 7.28
N ILE A 30 19.92 -39.14 6.12
CA ILE A 30 18.50 -39.34 5.88
C ILE A 30 18.16 -40.75 6.36
N ALA A 31 17.21 -40.90 7.29
CA ALA A 31 16.66 -42.21 7.65
C ALA A 31 15.46 -42.52 6.74
N VAL A 32 15.69 -43.36 5.73
CA VAL A 32 14.66 -44.02 4.94
C VAL A 32 14.41 -45.39 5.59
N SER A 33 13.19 -45.64 6.07
CA SER A 33 12.74 -46.97 6.48
C SER A 33 11.72 -47.47 5.47
N SER A 34 12.10 -48.51 4.73
CA SER A 34 11.28 -49.28 3.82
C SER A 34 10.99 -50.63 4.45
N THR A 35 9.72 -50.97 4.65
CA THR A 35 9.30 -52.36 4.84
C THR A 35 8.10 -52.64 3.95
N HIS A 36 8.36 -53.37 2.87
CA HIS A 36 7.37 -54.07 2.08
C HIS A 36 6.98 -55.35 2.82
N GLN A 37 5.68 -55.60 3.02
CA GLN A 37 5.19 -56.96 3.15
C GLN A 37 3.78 -57.07 2.53
N SER A 38 3.70 -57.92 1.52
CA SER A 38 2.54 -58.35 0.75
C SER A 38 1.80 -59.51 1.43
N ILE A 39 0.62 -59.87 0.87
CA ILE A 39 -0.26 -61.04 1.11
C ILE A 39 -1.41 -60.68 2.09
N ASP A 40 -2.71 -60.85 1.82
CA ASP A 40 -3.39 -61.97 1.14
C ASP A 40 -4.77 -61.57 0.59
N SER A 41 -5.18 -62.19 -0.51
CA SER A 41 -6.51 -62.06 -1.11
C SER A 41 -7.50 -63.06 -0.48
N LYS A 42 -8.54 -62.57 0.20
CA LYS A 42 -9.72 -63.38 0.57
C LYS A 42 -11.03 -62.68 0.17
N THR A 43 -11.64 -63.27 -0.85
CA THR A 43 -13.05 -63.37 -1.20
C THR A 43 -14.08 -62.81 -0.20
N MET A 44 -14.88 -61.84 -0.66
CA MET A 44 -16.28 -61.70 -0.25
C MET A 44 -17.17 -61.40 -1.45
N ASN A 45 -17.86 -62.44 -1.91
CA ASN A 45 -19.02 -62.35 -2.78
C ASN A 45 -20.19 -61.74 -2.00
N HIS A 46 -20.63 -60.53 -2.38
CA HIS A 46 -21.99 -60.08 -2.10
C HIS A 46 -22.57 -59.45 -3.36
N THR A 47 -23.39 -60.23 -4.04
CA THR A 47 -24.30 -59.81 -5.10
C THR A 47 -25.12 -58.61 -4.64
N PRO A 48 -25.16 -57.48 -5.37
CA PRO A 48 -26.02 -56.37 -5.00
C PRO A 48 -27.48 -56.77 -5.23
N LYS A 49 -28.24 -56.86 -4.14
CA LYS A 49 -29.71 -56.98 -4.16
C LYS A 49 -30.27 -55.70 -4.79
N ALA A 50 -31.07 -55.84 -5.85
CA ALA A 50 -31.78 -54.73 -6.47
C ALA A 50 -32.61 -53.98 -5.41
N MET A 51 -32.25 -52.71 -5.19
CA MET A 51 -33.00 -51.81 -4.31
C MET A 51 -34.22 -51.33 -5.08
N TYR A 52 -35.41 -51.73 -4.61
CA TYR A 52 -36.68 -51.23 -5.10
C TYR A 52 -36.72 -49.71 -4.93
N VAL A 53 -36.89 -49.00 -6.04
CA VAL A 53 -37.16 -47.55 -6.06
C VAL A 53 -38.54 -47.35 -5.45
N THR A 54 -38.61 -47.01 -4.17
CA THR A 54 -39.80 -46.40 -3.61
C THR A 54 -39.90 -44.99 -4.17
N SER A 55 -40.92 -44.77 -5.00
CA SER A 55 -41.35 -43.46 -5.49
C SER A 55 -41.80 -42.59 -4.30
N GLY A 56 -40.82 -42.07 -3.56
CA GLY A 56 -41.03 -41.05 -2.55
C GLY A 56 -41.34 -39.74 -3.26
N ASN A 57 -42.56 -39.26 -3.08
CA ASN A 57 -42.97 -37.92 -3.48
C ASN A 57 -42.05 -36.93 -2.74
N SER A 58 -41.02 -36.44 -3.41
CA SER A 58 -40.13 -35.41 -2.88
C SER A 58 -40.89 -34.09 -2.88
N ILE A 59 -41.70 -33.90 -1.84
CA ILE A 59 -42.12 -32.57 -1.42
C ILE A 59 -40.84 -31.90 -0.92
N THR A 60 -40.05 -31.38 -1.85
CA THR A 60 -39.03 -30.39 -1.55
C THR A 60 -39.79 -29.21 -0.94
N PRO A 61 -39.57 -28.87 0.34
CA PRO A 61 -40.07 -27.61 0.83
C PRO A 61 -39.37 -26.57 -0.03
N LYS A 62 -40.12 -25.80 -0.83
CA LYS A 62 -39.66 -24.50 -1.33
C LYS A 62 -39.49 -23.60 -0.10
N GLY A 63 -38.46 -23.89 0.68
CA GLY A 63 -37.95 -23.02 1.72
C GLY A 63 -37.52 -21.77 1.01
N LYS A 64 -38.36 -20.74 1.13
CA LYS A 64 -38.05 -19.31 1.12
C LYS A 64 -36.59 -19.09 0.74
N LEU A 65 -36.32 -18.99 -0.56
CA LEU A 65 -35.02 -18.58 -1.06
C LEU A 65 -34.77 -17.22 -0.42
N ASP A 66 -33.86 -17.18 0.55
CA ASP A 66 -33.55 -15.99 1.32
C ASP A 66 -33.38 -14.84 0.33
N LYS A 67 -34.26 -13.84 0.41
CA LYS A 67 -34.14 -12.61 -0.36
C LYS A 67 -32.92 -11.89 0.18
N MET A 68 -31.72 -12.35 -0.20
CA MET A 68 -30.51 -11.59 0.01
C MET A 68 -30.76 -10.24 -0.65
N PRO A 69 -30.76 -9.12 0.11
CA PRO A 69 -30.99 -7.82 -0.47
C PRO A 69 -29.90 -7.60 -1.51
N LYS A 70 -30.28 -7.48 -2.79
CA LYS A 70 -29.33 -7.15 -3.86
C LYS A 70 -28.70 -5.81 -3.49
N MET A 71 -27.43 -5.82 -3.11
CA MET A 71 -26.69 -4.61 -2.81
C MET A 71 -26.60 -3.78 -4.08
N VAL A 72 -27.37 -2.69 -4.12
CA VAL A 72 -27.39 -1.75 -5.24
C VAL A 72 -26.03 -1.04 -5.25
N ALA A 73 -25.27 -1.16 -6.34
CA ALA A 73 -24.02 -0.44 -6.53
C ALA A 73 -24.26 1.07 -6.72
N ASN A 74 -23.22 1.90 -6.58
CA ASN A 74 -23.30 3.33 -6.81
C ASN A 74 -23.82 3.68 -8.21
N GLY A 75 -23.30 3.01 -9.25
CA GLY A 75 -23.64 3.28 -10.65
C GLY A 75 -23.43 4.76 -10.97
N SER A 76 -24.42 5.41 -11.61
CA SER A 76 -24.35 6.83 -11.95
C SER A 76 -24.18 7.77 -10.74
N ARG A 77 -24.54 7.33 -9.53
CA ARG A 77 -24.37 8.16 -8.32
C ARG A 77 -22.94 8.11 -7.76
N ALA A 78 -22.03 7.36 -8.41
CA ALA A 78 -20.59 7.54 -8.24
C ALA A 78 -20.13 8.95 -8.61
N PHE A 79 -20.87 9.66 -9.47
CA PHE A 79 -20.55 11.01 -9.92
C PHE A 79 -20.29 11.99 -8.77
N ILE A 80 -21.12 11.99 -7.71
CA ILE A 80 -20.93 12.89 -6.57
C ILE A 80 -19.60 12.63 -5.83
N TRP A 81 -19.16 11.37 -5.81
CA TRP A 81 -17.90 10.98 -5.19
C TRP A 81 -16.71 11.36 -6.08
N TYR A 82 -16.86 11.34 -7.41
CA TYR A 82 -15.86 11.91 -8.30
C TYR A 82 -15.73 13.42 -8.14
N LEU A 83 -16.83 14.15 -7.88
CA LEU A 83 -16.74 15.58 -7.56
C LEU A 83 -15.92 15.82 -6.28
N LEU A 84 -16.09 14.97 -5.26
CA LEU A 84 -15.25 15.03 -4.05
C LEU A 84 -13.77 14.76 -4.37
N ALA A 85 -13.47 13.75 -5.21
CA ALA A 85 -12.11 13.47 -5.64
C ALA A 85 -11.50 14.66 -6.42
N ILE A 86 -12.28 15.29 -7.30
CA ILE A 86 -11.87 16.49 -8.06
C ILE A 86 -11.62 17.67 -7.11
N MET A 87 -12.45 17.85 -6.08
CA MET A 87 -12.24 18.89 -5.08
C MET A 87 -10.91 18.70 -4.35
N VAL A 88 -10.60 17.48 -3.88
CA VAL A 88 -9.31 17.16 -3.24
C VAL A 88 -8.15 17.42 -4.20
N LEU A 89 -8.29 17.00 -5.46
CA LEU A 89 -7.29 17.23 -6.50
C LEU A 89 -7.01 18.73 -6.74
N ILE A 90 -8.06 19.55 -6.83
CA ILE A 90 -7.93 21.00 -7.02
C ILE A 90 -7.23 21.63 -5.82
N LEU A 91 -7.62 21.25 -4.60
CA LEU A 91 -7.00 21.75 -3.37
C LEU A 91 -5.52 21.37 -3.29
N ASP A 92 -5.17 20.14 -3.64
CA ASP A 92 -3.78 19.68 -3.68
C ASP A 92 -2.95 20.49 -4.68
N GLN A 93 -3.39 20.58 -5.93
CA GLN A 93 -2.64 21.28 -6.97
C GLN A 93 -2.53 22.79 -6.69
N TRP A 94 -3.58 23.39 -6.14
CA TRP A 94 -3.57 24.81 -5.76
C TRP A 94 -2.60 25.09 -4.60
N THR A 95 -2.63 24.25 -3.55
CA THR A 95 -1.74 24.43 -2.39
C THR A 95 -0.27 24.16 -2.75
N LYS A 96 0.01 23.18 -3.61
CA LYS A 96 1.37 22.95 -4.15
C LYS A 96 1.87 24.10 -5.02
N TRP A 97 0.99 24.70 -5.82
CA TRP A 97 1.33 25.90 -6.58
C TRP A 97 1.63 27.07 -5.64
N LEU A 98 0.85 27.26 -4.57
CA LEU A 98 1.11 28.29 -3.58
C LEU A 98 2.45 28.07 -2.86
N ALA A 99 2.75 26.84 -2.45
CA ALA A 99 4.02 26.49 -1.82
C ALA A 99 5.22 26.83 -2.73
N GLN A 100 5.17 26.44 -4.02
CA GLN A 100 6.24 26.71 -4.98
C GLN A 100 6.43 28.20 -5.30
N THR A 101 5.39 29.02 -5.14
CA THR A 101 5.46 30.46 -5.45
C THR A 101 5.76 31.34 -4.24
N LYS A 102 5.56 30.83 -3.02
CA LYS A 102 5.68 31.60 -1.77
C LYS A 102 6.80 31.16 -0.85
N LEU A 103 7.30 29.94 -0.99
CA LEU A 103 8.32 29.39 -0.10
C LEU A 103 9.64 29.23 -0.85
N ALA A 104 10.74 29.47 -0.14
CA ALA A 104 12.07 29.08 -0.59
C ALA A 104 12.32 27.60 -0.30
N PHE A 105 13.12 26.95 -1.14
CA PHE A 105 13.43 25.52 -1.00
C PHE A 105 14.17 25.24 0.31
N ASN A 106 13.65 24.29 1.10
CA ASN A 106 14.17 23.88 2.41
C ASN A 106 14.35 25.04 3.42
N ASP A 107 13.59 26.12 3.27
CA ASP A 107 13.57 27.25 4.21
C ASP A 107 12.25 27.20 5.02
N PRO A 108 12.29 26.81 6.31
CA PRO A 108 11.08 26.70 7.13
C PRO A 108 10.48 28.06 7.49
N VAL A 109 9.19 28.22 7.21
CA VAL A 109 8.39 29.37 7.64
C VAL A 109 7.49 28.93 8.79
N PRO A 110 7.69 29.45 10.03
CA PRO A 110 6.88 29.06 11.18
C PRO A 110 5.40 29.41 11.05
N VAL A 111 4.54 28.49 11.46
CA VAL A 111 3.07 28.67 11.51
C VAL A 111 2.56 28.52 12.93
N ILE A 112 2.94 27.43 13.60
CA ILE A 112 2.59 27.13 14.99
C ILE A 112 3.83 26.56 15.65
N GLU A 113 4.62 27.38 16.34
CA GLU A 113 5.79 26.87 17.07
C GLU A 113 5.36 26.07 18.33
N PRO A 114 6.05 24.96 18.66
CA PRO A 114 7.16 24.30 17.95
C PRO A 114 6.71 23.15 17.03
N PHE A 115 5.48 23.19 16.50
CA PHE A 115 4.78 22.04 15.91
C PHE A 115 4.66 22.03 14.39
N LEU A 116 4.51 23.19 13.75
CA LEU A 116 4.13 23.29 12.35
C LEU A 116 4.86 24.42 11.64
N ASN A 117 5.54 24.05 10.56
CA ASN A 117 6.12 24.96 9.59
C ASN A 117 5.52 24.71 8.20
N TRP A 118 5.55 25.73 7.35
CA TRP A 118 5.55 25.55 5.91
C TRP A 118 6.99 25.39 5.45
N THR A 119 7.33 24.33 4.73
CA THR A 119 8.71 24.09 4.27
C THR A 119 8.68 23.41 2.91
N LEU A 120 9.12 24.09 1.86
CA LEU A 120 9.08 23.52 0.50
C LEU A 120 10.15 22.45 0.32
N ALA A 121 9.72 21.22 0.03
CA ALA A 121 10.59 20.11 -0.33
C ALA A 121 10.11 19.41 -1.60
N TYR A 122 11.02 18.67 -2.23
CA TYR A 122 10.71 17.86 -3.40
C TYR A 122 11.02 16.39 -3.16
N ASN A 123 9.99 15.56 -3.26
CA ASN A 123 10.09 14.14 -2.98
C ASN A 123 10.17 13.33 -4.27
N TYR A 124 11.34 12.71 -4.48
CA TYR A 124 11.64 11.85 -5.62
C TYR A 124 11.30 10.37 -5.36
N GLY A 125 10.68 10.06 -4.22
CA GLY A 125 10.51 8.69 -3.71
C GLY A 125 11.67 8.26 -2.79
N ALA A 126 12.22 9.19 -2.02
CA ALA A 126 13.45 8.97 -1.25
C ALA A 126 13.32 7.91 -0.15
N ALA A 127 12.10 7.61 0.30
CA ALA A 127 11.85 6.51 1.24
C ALA A 127 12.32 5.14 0.69
N PHE A 128 12.46 5.01 -0.63
CA PHE A 128 13.00 3.83 -1.31
C PHE A 128 14.40 4.08 -1.88
N SER A 129 15.09 5.14 -1.43
CA SER A 129 16.43 5.46 -1.91
C SER A 129 17.48 4.41 -1.54
N PHE A 130 17.21 3.54 -0.58
CA PHE A 130 18.07 2.37 -0.30
C PHE A 130 18.16 1.40 -1.50
N LEU A 131 17.22 1.48 -2.46
CA LEU A 131 17.22 0.78 -3.75
C LEU A 131 17.65 1.68 -4.92
N ALA A 132 18.15 2.89 -4.65
CA ALA A 132 18.41 3.93 -5.67
C ALA A 132 19.71 3.79 -6.46
N ASN A 133 20.57 2.81 -6.16
CA ASN A 133 21.84 2.63 -6.87
C ASN A 133 21.70 2.43 -8.39
N ALA A 134 20.48 2.34 -8.93
CA ALA A 134 20.16 2.14 -10.34
C ALA A 134 19.22 3.21 -10.97
N GLY A 135 19.41 4.51 -10.67
CA GLY A 135 19.13 5.57 -11.66
C GLY A 135 17.66 5.98 -11.89
N GLY A 136 17.01 6.58 -10.89
CA GLY A 136 15.78 7.37 -11.10
C GLY A 136 14.53 6.59 -11.51
N TRP A 137 14.59 5.25 -11.50
CA TRP A 137 13.46 4.34 -11.79
C TRP A 137 12.25 4.59 -10.89
N GLN A 138 12.47 5.12 -9.68
CA GLN A 138 11.46 5.41 -8.68
C GLN A 138 10.35 6.30 -9.26
N LYS A 139 10.71 7.30 -10.08
CA LYS A 139 9.73 8.17 -10.75
C LYS A 139 8.73 7.34 -11.55
N TRP A 140 9.23 6.45 -12.39
CA TRP A 140 8.42 5.63 -13.29
C TRP A 140 7.60 4.59 -12.52
N PHE A 141 8.22 3.95 -11.53
CA PHE A 141 7.53 2.97 -10.68
C PHE A 141 6.38 3.61 -9.88
N PHE A 142 6.63 4.70 -9.17
CA PHE A 142 5.57 5.36 -8.39
C PHE A 142 4.50 6.00 -9.29
N SER A 143 4.86 6.49 -10.47
CA SER A 143 3.88 6.96 -11.45
C SER A 143 3.00 5.81 -11.95
N GLY A 144 3.61 4.68 -12.31
CA GLY A 144 2.89 3.48 -12.74
C GLY A 144 1.96 2.95 -11.67
N LEU A 145 2.44 2.83 -10.42
CA LEU A 145 1.64 2.40 -9.29
C LEU A 145 0.47 3.36 -9.04
N ALA A 146 0.72 4.67 -8.97
CA ALA A 146 -0.34 5.65 -8.75
C ALA A 146 -1.38 5.66 -9.89
N PHE A 147 -0.94 5.46 -11.14
CA PHE A 147 -1.83 5.35 -12.30
C PHE A 147 -2.72 4.11 -12.22
N VAL A 148 -2.15 2.93 -11.92
CA VAL A 148 -2.92 1.69 -11.73
C VAL A 148 -3.91 1.84 -10.58
N MET A 149 -3.49 2.42 -9.46
CA MET A 149 -4.37 2.69 -8.32
C MET A 149 -5.50 3.66 -8.67
N ALA A 150 -5.23 4.72 -9.43
CA ALA A 150 -6.26 5.66 -9.87
C ALA A 150 -7.32 4.98 -10.75
N ILE A 151 -6.91 4.11 -11.69
CA ILE A 151 -7.84 3.32 -12.51
C ILE A 151 -8.65 2.36 -11.62
N PHE A 152 -7.98 1.61 -10.76
CA PHE A 152 -8.63 0.67 -9.85
C PHE A 152 -9.69 1.35 -8.98
N LEU A 153 -9.33 2.46 -8.32
CA LEU A 153 -10.24 3.23 -7.46
C LEU A 153 -11.40 3.81 -8.25
N THR A 154 -11.14 4.30 -9.47
CA THR A 154 -12.18 4.82 -10.36
C THR A 154 -13.22 3.74 -10.67
N VAL A 155 -12.77 2.56 -11.11
CA VAL A 155 -13.68 1.44 -11.46
C VAL A 155 -14.39 0.90 -10.21
N TYR A 156 -13.66 0.76 -9.11
CA TYR A 156 -14.19 0.21 -7.87
C TYR A 156 -15.27 1.10 -7.26
N LEU A 157 -15.13 2.42 -7.34
CA LEU A 157 -16.12 3.38 -6.83
C LEU A 157 -17.50 3.25 -7.49
N ILE A 158 -17.56 2.87 -8.77
CA ILE A 158 -18.82 2.59 -9.49
C ILE A 158 -19.50 1.34 -8.94
N LYS A 159 -18.68 0.33 -8.61
CA LYS A 159 -19.11 -0.99 -8.10
C LYS A 159 -19.41 -0.97 -6.60
N ALA A 160 -18.89 0.00 -5.86
CA ALA A 160 -19.06 0.11 -4.42
C ALA A 160 -20.55 0.14 -4.04
N PRO A 161 -20.94 -0.52 -2.93
CA PRO A 161 -22.33 -0.56 -2.51
C PRO A 161 -22.83 0.84 -2.19
N ARG A 162 -23.99 1.22 -2.73
CA ARG A 162 -24.57 2.55 -2.57
C ARG A 162 -24.80 2.95 -1.11
N ALA A 163 -25.14 1.98 -0.27
CA ALA A 163 -25.33 2.20 1.15
C ALA A 163 -23.98 2.43 1.89
N ALA A 164 -22.86 2.01 1.32
CA ALA A 164 -21.51 2.17 1.84
C ALA A 164 -20.98 3.58 1.57
N LYS A 165 -21.62 4.60 2.15
CA LYS A 165 -21.23 6.00 1.97
C LYS A 165 -19.82 6.28 2.50
N LEU A 166 -19.46 5.67 3.65
CA LEU A 166 -18.15 5.87 4.26
C LEU A 166 -17.03 5.27 3.39
N LEU A 167 -17.24 4.05 2.88
CA LEU A 167 -16.37 3.44 1.87
C LEU A 167 -16.22 4.34 0.64
N SER A 168 -17.33 4.82 0.08
CA SER A 168 -17.31 5.65 -1.13
C SER A 168 -16.59 6.98 -0.91
N MET A 169 -16.75 7.59 0.27
CA MET A 169 -16.01 8.79 0.68
C MET A 169 -14.51 8.50 0.79
N GLY A 170 -14.12 7.41 1.45
CA GLY A 170 -12.72 7.01 1.58
C GLY A 170 -12.04 6.77 0.22
N LEU A 171 -12.73 6.05 -0.68
CA LEU A 171 -12.27 5.82 -2.05
C LEU A 171 -12.10 7.12 -2.84
N ALA A 172 -13.01 8.08 -2.68
CA ALA A 172 -12.93 9.38 -3.35
C ALA A 172 -11.75 10.23 -2.88
N LEU A 173 -11.53 10.31 -1.56
CA LEU A 173 -10.38 11.03 -0.99
C LEU A 173 -9.06 10.39 -1.45
N MET A 174 -8.97 9.06 -1.40
CA MET A 174 -7.80 8.32 -1.85
C MET A 174 -7.55 8.50 -3.36
N LEU A 175 -8.61 8.53 -4.18
CA LEU A 175 -8.51 8.77 -5.62
C LEU A 175 -7.99 10.17 -5.93
N GLY A 176 -8.56 11.21 -5.28
CA GLY A 176 -8.13 12.60 -5.46
C GLY A 176 -6.66 12.78 -5.08
N GLY A 177 -6.24 12.22 -3.94
CA GLY A 177 -4.85 12.26 -3.50
C GLY A 177 -3.90 11.48 -4.43
N ALA A 178 -4.27 10.27 -4.84
CA ALA A 178 -3.47 9.47 -5.77
C ALA A 178 -3.25 10.19 -7.12
N ILE A 179 -4.30 10.82 -7.66
CA ILE A 179 -4.19 11.60 -8.91
C ILE A 179 -3.33 12.86 -8.70
N GLY A 180 -3.50 13.62 -7.61
CA GLY A 180 -2.73 14.83 -7.35
C GLY A 180 -1.22 14.56 -7.33
N ASN A 181 -0.83 13.50 -6.61
CA ASN A 181 0.54 13.04 -6.55
C ASN A 181 1.06 12.39 -7.85
N LEU A 182 0.18 11.82 -8.67
CA LEU A 182 0.53 11.34 -10.01
C LEU A 182 0.81 12.50 -10.97
N ILE A 183 0.01 13.57 -10.92
CA ILE A 183 0.18 14.75 -11.79
C ILE A 183 1.56 15.35 -11.61
N ASP A 184 2.02 15.58 -10.37
CA ASP A 184 3.35 16.14 -10.13
C ASP A 184 4.45 15.24 -10.70
N ARG A 185 4.35 13.92 -10.47
CA ARG A 185 5.33 12.96 -10.97
C ARG A 185 5.40 12.95 -12.50
N LEU A 186 4.27 13.05 -13.17
CA LEU A 186 4.23 13.12 -14.64
C LEU A 186 4.75 14.46 -15.17
N ARG A 187 4.39 15.58 -14.53
CA ARG A 187 4.76 16.94 -15.00
C ARG A 187 6.18 17.34 -14.68
N ILE A 188 6.61 17.16 -13.42
CA ILE A 188 7.88 17.68 -12.90
C ILE A 188 8.81 16.57 -12.37
N GLY A 189 8.38 15.31 -12.39
CA GLY A 189 9.22 14.16 -12.02
C GLY A 189 9.43 13.93 -10.53
N LYS A 190 8.75 14.70 -9.68
CA LYS A 190 8.85 14.69 -8.22
C LYS A 190 7.53 15.17 -7.64
N VAL A 191 7.29 14.93 -6.35
CA VAL A 191 6.12 15.46 -5.62
C VAL A 191 6.52 16.70 -4.86
N VAL A 192 5.63 17.69 -4.80
CA VAL A 192 5.82 18.91 -4.00
C VAL A 192 5.26 18.67 -2.60
N ASP A 193 6.12 18.69 -1.60
CA ASP A 193 5.76 18.58 -0.19
C ASP A 193 6.00 19.91 0.50
N PHE A 194 5.12 20.27 1.45
CA PHE A 194 5.18 21.59 2.09
C PHE A 194 4.67 21.64 3.53
N ILE A 195 3.95 20.62 3.99
CA ILE A 195 3.45 20.52 5.36
C ILE A 195 4.53 19.85 6.20
N HIS A 196 5.10 20.60 7.15
CA HIS A 196 6.19 20.12 7.98
C HIS A 196 5.74 20.13 9.45
N VAL A 197 5.40 18.94 9.96
CA VAL A 197 5.05 18.73 11.36
C VAL A 197 6.29 18.26 12.11
N HIS A 198 6.63 18.95 13.20
CA HIS A 198 7.82 18.67 13.99
C HIS A 198 7.56 18.91 15.48
N TYR A 199 8.55 18.64 16.32
CA TYR A 199 8.58 19.04 17.72
C TYR A 199 9.97 19.57 18.04
N ALA A 200 10.10 20.90 17.94
CA ALA A 200 11.38 21.60 18.05
C ALA A 200 12.45 20.91 17.18
N ASP A 201 13.65 20.70 17.71
CA ASP A 201 14.75 19.96 17.05
C ASP A 201 14.77 18.47 17.44
N VAL A 202 13.81 18.00 18.22
CA VAL A 202 13.83 16.65 18.81
C VAL A 202 13.26 15.60 17.85
N TRP A 203 12.22 15.96 17.10
CA TRP A 203 11.51 15.03 16.23
C TRP A 203 10.90 15.75 15.03
N ASN A 204 10.95 15.11 13.86
CA ASN A 204 10.38 15.65 12.62
C ASN A 204 9.61 14.53 11.91
N TYR A 205 8.37 14.80 11.52
CA TYR A 205 7.62 13.94 10.62
C TYR A 205 8.06 14.21 9.17
N PRO A 206 8.11 13.19 8.29
CA PRO A 206 8.38 13.42 6.87
C PRO A 206 7.41 14.44 6.29
N LEU A 207 7.93 15.39 5.51
CA LEU A 207 7.09 16.41 4.88
C LEU A 207 6.06 15.74 3.96
N PHE A 208 4.86 16.32 3.93
CA PHE A 208 3.74 15.79 3.17
C PHE A 208 2.91 16.93 2.56
N ASN A 209 1.86 16.56 1.84
CA ASN A 209 0.95 17.49 1.17
C ASN A 209 -0.53 17.09 1.35
N VAL A 210 -1.42 17.85 0.73
CA VAL A 210 -2.88 17.61 0.79
C VAL A 210 -3.28 16.30 0.13
N ALA A 211 -2.63 15.90 -0.96
CA ALA A 211 -2.84 14.58 -1.56
C ALA A 211 -2.52 13.44 -0.59
N ASP A 212 -1.45 13.54 0.20
CA ASP A 212 -1.09 12.53 1.21
C ASP A 212 -2.13 12.45 2.33
N ILE A 213 -2.67 13.60 2.77
CA ILE A 213 -3.80 13.64 3.72
C ILE A 213 -5.01 12.89 3.12
N GLY A 214 -5.35 13.16 1.85
CA GLY A 214 -6.44 12.50 1.14
C GLY A 214 -6.27 10.98 1.08
N VAL A 215 -5.05 10.50 0.81
CA VAL A 215 -4.73 9.06 0.83
C VAL A 215 -4.83 8.50 2.25
N CYS A 216 -4.23 9.14 3.25
CA CYS A 216 -4.21 8.65 4.63
C CYS A 216 -5.61 8.57 5.23
N VAL A 217 -6.38 9.66 5.15
CA VAL A 217 -7.77 9.70 5.63
C VAL A 217 -8.65 8.76 4.81
N GLY A 218 -8.45 8.70 3.49
CA GLY A 218 -9.18 7.79 2.61
C GLY A 218 -9.04 6.32 3.03
N VAL A 219 -7.80 5.87 3.26
CA VAL A 219 -7.50 4.53 3.74
C VAL A 219 -8.11 4.28 5.13
N ALA A 220 -7.99 5.24 6.05
CA ALA A 220 -8.59 5.11 7.39
C ALA A 220 -10.12 4.90 7.31
N LEU A 221 -10.81 5.67 6.47
CA LEU A 221 -12.26 5.54 6.28
C LEU A 221 -12.67 4.20 5.65
N ILE A 222 -11.89 3.70 4.69
CA ILE A 222 -12.12 2.38 4.07
C ILE A 222 -12.00 1.29 5.14
N ILE A 223 -10.94 1.32 5.96
CA ILE A 223 -10.72 0.37 7.05
C ILE A 223 -11.87 0.43 8.07
N ILE A 224 -12.30 1.64 8.45
CA ILE A 224 -13.42 1.81 9.38
C ILE A 224 -14.72 1.23 8.80
N ASP A 225 -15.03 1.45 7.52
CA ASP A 225 -16.23 0.85 6.89
C ASP A 225 -16.17 -0.68 6.92
N MET A 226 -15.02 -1.25 6.52
CA MET A 226 -14.82 -2.70 6.45
C MET A 226 -14.93 -3.36 7.82
N ILE A 227 -14.32 -2.80 8.87
CA ILE A 227 -14.31 -3.43 10.20
C ILE A 227 -15.65 -3.25 10.92
N PHE A 228 -16.28 -2.07 10.83
CA PHE A 228 -17.40 -1.72 11.73
C PHE A 228 -18.77 -1.63 11.05
N LEU A 229 -18.83 -1.35 9.75
CA LEU A 229 -20.08 -1.00 9.06
C LEU A 229 -20.52 -2.05 8.04
N GLU A 230 -19.58 -2.82 7.47
CA GLU A 230 -19.89 -3.88 6.51
C GLU A 230 -20.88 -4.92 7.09
N SER A 231 -20.60 -5.41 8.30
CA SER A 231 -21.46 -6.37 9.01
C SER A 231 -22.86 -5.82 9.33
N LYS A 232 -23.02 -4.50 9.44
CA LYS A 232 -24.33 -3.86 9.69
C LYS A 232 -25.15 -3.70 8.41
N ARG A 233 -24.49 -3.62 7.25
CA ARG A 233 -25.13 -3.47 5.93
C ARG A 233 -25.65 -4.81 5.39
N ASN A 234 -25.06 -5.91 5.85
CA ASN A 234 -25.41 -7.27 5.45
C ASN A 234 -26.47 -7.94 6.35
N LYS A 235 -26.97 -7.22 7.37
CA LYS A 235 -28.11 -7.63 8.22
C LYS A 235 -29.39 -6.96 7.72
#